data_AF-A0A455UED4-F1
#
_entry.id   AF-A0A455UED4-F1
#
_cell.length_a   1.000
_cell.length_b   1.000
_cell.length_c   1.000
_cell.angle_alpha   90.00
_cell.angle_beta   90.00
_cell.angle_gamma   90.00
#
_symmetry.space_group_name_H-M   'P 1'
#
loop_
_entity.id
_entity.type
_entity.pdbx_description
1 polymer ?
#
loop_
_entity_poly.entity_id
_entity_poly.type
_entity_poly.pdbx_seq_one_letter_code
_entity_poly.pdbx_strand_id
1 'polypeptide(L)'
;MKPSLSSALFKRMQLGRRAVIAFPLVWLTLFFLLPFALVLKISLSEAAIAIPPYGPLLEYADQTLHVFLNLGNYLFYFRIRSI
;
A
#
# COMPACT_ATOMS: atom_id res chain seq x y z
N MET A 1 -43.41 -7.15 -1.46
CA MET A 1 -42.96 -7.90 -2.66
C MET A 1 -41.79 -8.79 -2.28
N LYS A 2 -41.94 -10.13 -2.40
CA LYS A 2 -40.86 -11.08 -2.10
C LYS A 2 -39.93 -11.17 -3.33
N PRO A 3 -38.59 -11.10 -3.17
CA PRO A 3 -37.69 -11.20 -4.31
C PRO A 3 -37.89 -12.55 -5.00
N SER A 4 -38.06 -12.55 -6.32
CA SER A 4 -38.21 -13.79 -7.08
C SER A 4 -36.90 -14.58 -7.01
N LEU A 5 -36.99 -15.90 -6.76
CA LEU A 5 -35.84 -16.82 -6.74
C LEU A 5 -34.97 -16.70 -8.00
N SER A 6 -35.58 -16.36 -9.15
CA SER A 6 -34.89 -16.12 -10.43
C SER A 6 -33.98 -14.89 -10.43
N SER A 7 -34.40 -13.79 -9.80
CA SER A 7 -33.60 -12.55 -9.73
C SER A 7 -32.36 -12.72 -8.84
N ALA A 8 -32.50 -13.48 -7.75
CA ALA A 8 -31.40 -13.77 -6.83
C ALA A 8 -30.33 -14.68 -7.48
N LEU A 9 -30.75 -15.68 -8.27
CA LEU A 9 -29.85 -16.56 -9.01
C LEU A 9 -29.07 -15.82 -10.11
N PHE A 10 -29.74 -14.98 -10.90
CA PHE A 10 -29.09 -14.16 -11.93
C PHE A 10 -28.05 -13.20 -11.33
N LYS A 11 -28.39 -12.55 -10.21
CA LYS A 11 -27.47 -11.64 -9.51
C LYS A 11 -26.23 -12.36 -8.97
N ARG A 12 -26.39 -13.58 -8.44
CA ARG A 12 -25.26 -14.43 -8.00
C ARG A 12 -24.36 -14.87 -9.16
N MET A 13 -24.93 -15.25 -10.31
CA MET A 13 -24.14 -15.60 -11.49
C MET A 13 -23.31 -14.41 -12.01
N GLN A 14 -23.88 -13.20 -12.01
CA GLN A 14 -23.15 -11.99 -12.39
C GLN A 14 -22.06 -11.60 -11.38
N LEU A 15 -22.27 -11.83 -10.08
CA LEU A 15 -21.23 -11.65 -9.06
C LEU A 15 -20.08 -12.65 -9.25
N GLY A 16 -20.39 -13.92 -9.52
CA GLY A 16 -19.38 -14.96 -9.77
C GLY A 16 -18.48 -14.60 -10.95
N ARG A 17 -19.06 -14.16 -12.08
CA ARG A 17 -18.30 -13.72 -13.27
C ARG A 17 -17.38 -12.53 -12.97
N ARG A 18 -17.84 -11.56 -12.17
CA ARG A 18 -17.02 -10.41 -11.76
C ARG A 18 -15.90 -10.83 -10.81
N ALA A 19 -16.17 -11.73 -9.86
CA ALA A 19 -15.18 -12.21 -8.91
C ALA A 19 -14.02 -12.96 -9.61
N VAL A 20 -14.32 -13.74 -10.66
CA VAL A 20 -13.30 -14.46 -11.46
C VAL A 20 -12.33 -13.51 -12.15
N ILE A 21 -12.77 -12.31 -12.53
CA ILE A 21 -11.91 -11.28 -13.15
C ILE A 21 -11.24 -10.41 -12.07
N ALA A 22 -11.99 -10.03 -11.04
CA ALA A 22 -11.52 -9.17 -9.98
C ALA A 22 -10.41 -9.83 -9.16
N PHE A 23 -10.49 -11.15 -8.91
CA PHE A 23 -9.49 -11.84 -8.09
C PHE A 23 -8.07 -11.77 -8.71
N PRO A 24 -7.85 -12.17 -9.98
CA PRO A 24 -6.55 -11.98 -10.63
C PRO A 24 -6.14 -10.50 -10.72
N LEU A 25 -7.07 -9.59 -11.00
CA LEU A 25 -6.75 -8.18 -11.13
C LEU A 25 -6.29 -7.55 -9.80
N VAL A 26 -6.97 -7.88 -8.70
CA VAL A 26 -6.58 -7.46 -7.35
C VAL A 26 -5.21 -8.04 -7.00
N TRP A 27 -4.99 -9.33 -7.30
CA TRP A 27 -3.69 -9.96 -7.09
C TRP A 27 -2.58 -9.24 -7.86
N LEU A 28 -2.76 -9.04 -9.16
CA LEU A 28 -1.81 -8.31 -10.00
C LEU A 28 -1.55 -6.90 -9.48
N THR A 29 -2.60 -6.18 -9.08
CA THR A 29 -2.49 -4.81 -8.54
C THR A 29 -1.68 -4.80 -7.24
N LEU A 30 -1.97 -5.72 -6.30
CA LEU A 30 -1.27 -5.81 -5.03
C LEU A 30 0.21 -6.11 -5.24
N PHE A 31 0.53 -7.13 -6.04
CA PHE A 31 1.92 -7.52 -6.28
C PHE A 31 2.67 -6.52 -7.15
N PHE A 32 1.97 -5.81 -8.03
CA PHE A 32 2.56 -4.70 -8.79
C PHE A 32 2.89 -3.52 -7.87
N LEU A 33 2.02 -3.15 -6.93
CA LEU A 33 2.22 -2.01 -6.03
C LEU A 33 3.19 -2.29 -4.87
N LEU A 34 3.31 -3.54 -4.44
CA LEU A 34 4.18 -3.96 -3.35
C LEU A 34 5.63 -3.46 -3.47
N PRO A 35 6.35 -3.62 -4.60
CA PRO A 35 7.70 -3.09 -4.75
C PRO A 35 7.76 -1.56 -4.62
N PHE A 36 6.77 -0.83 -5.17
CA PHE A 36 6.73 0.63 -5.06
C PHE A 36 6.46 1.09 -3.63
N ALA A 37 5.59 0.38 -2.90
CA ALA A 37 5.33 0.66 -1.49
C ALA A 37 6.58 0.46 -0.63
N LEU A 38 7.39 -0.56 -0.93
CA LEU A 38 8.69 -0.78 -0.26
C LEU A 38 9.68 0.36 -0.55
N VAL A 39 9.82 0.78 -1.81
CA VAL A 39 10.69 1.90 -2.19
C VAL A 39 10.24 3.19 -1.50
N LEU A 40 8.93 3.48 -1.49
CA LEU A 40 8.37 4.64 -0.82
C LEU A 40 8.63 4.61 0.69
N LYS A 41 8.49 3.44 1.31
CA LYS A 41 8.78 3.27 2.75
C LYS A 41 10.24 3.59 3.04
N ILE A 42 11.17 3.06 2.24
CA ILE A 42 12.61 3.27 2.41
C ILE A 42 12.98 4.73 2.14
N SER A 43 12.45 5.34 1.09
CA SER A 43 12.78 6.73 0.73
C SER A 43 12.34 7.75 1.76
N LEU A 44 11.28 7.45 2.52
CA LEU A 44 10.80 8.29 3.63
C LEU A 44 11.43 7.91 4.99
N SER A 45 12.11 6.77 5.08
CA SER A 45 12.70 6.31 6.34
C SER A 45 14.06 6.95 6.59
N GLU A 46 14.44 7.03 7.87
CA GLU A 46 15.81 7.31 8.26
C GLU A 46 16.68 6.05 8.09
N ALA A 47 17.87 6.22 7.51
CA ALA A 47 18.85 5.16 7.40
C ALA A 47 19.45 4.90 8.79
N ALA A 48 19.29 3.68 9.28
CA ALA A 48 19.76 3.28 10.60
C ALA A 48 20.82 2.17 10.47
N ILE A 49 21.84 2.22 11.34
CA ILE A 49 22.82 1.12 11.48
C ILE A 49 22.17 0.01 12.33
N ALA A 50 21.17 -0.65 11.76
CA ALA A 50 20.40 -1.72 12.39
C ALA A 50 19.95 -2.74 11.33
N ILE A 51 19.40 -3.87 11.78
CA ILE A 51 18.72 -4.84 10.90
C ILE A 51 17.25 -4.87 11.33
N PRO A 52 16.31 -4.39 10.49
CA PRO A 52 16.49 -3.86 9.13
C PRO A 52 17.19 -2.48 9.07
N PRO A 53 17.85 -2.12 7.95
CA PRO A 53 18.65 -0.90 7.80
C PRO A 53 17.81 0.38 7.57
N TYR A 54 16.55 0.38 8.00
CA TYR A 54 15.61 1.48 7.85
C TYR A 54 14.76 1.59 9.10
N GLY A 55 14.58 2.82 9.60
CA GLY A 55 13.78 3.12 10.77
C GLY A 55 12.27 2.92 10.54
N PRO A 56 11.49 2.82 11.63
CA PRO A 56 10.02 2.82 11.54
C PRO A 56 9.50 4.17 11.05
N LEU A 57 8.48 4.17 10.19
CA LEU A 57 7.76 5.38 9.80
C LEU A 57 6.62 5.73 10.77
N LEU A 58 6.05 4.71 11.39
CA LEU A 58 4.92 4.80 12.30
C LEU A 58 5.27 3.96 13.54
N GLU A 59 5.08 4.55 14.69
CA GLU A 59 5.20 3.87 15.97
C GLU A 59 3.98 4.24 16.82
N TYR A 60 3.32 3.25 17.39
CA TYR A 60 2.18 3.47 18.27
C TYR A 60 2.53 2.95 19.66
N ALA A 61 2.72 3.89 20.59
CA ALA A 61 3.11 3.63 21.96
C ALA A 61 2.41 4.65 22.87
N ASP A 62 2.09 4.26 24.11
CA ASP A 62 1.51 5.17 25.11
C ASP A 62 0.29 5.97 24.60
N GLN A 63 -0.60 5.31 23.85
CA GLN A 63 -1.78 5.90 23.22
C GLN A 63 -1.48 7.06 22.24
N THR A 64 -0.23 7.19 21.81
CA THR A 64 0.25 8.21 20.89
C THR A 64 0.74 7.57 19.59
N LEU A 65 0.34 8.16 18.47
CA LEU A 65 0.85 7.78 17.15
C LEU A 65 2.02 8.71 16.78
N HIS A 66 3.23 8.16 16.74
CA HIS A 66 4.42 8.83 16.27
C HIS A 66 4.60 8.59 14.78
N VAL A 67 4.90 9.67 14.04
CA VAL A 67 5.11 9.65 12.58
C VAL A 67 6.48 10.22 12.28
N PHE A 68 7.37 9.40 11.72
CA PHE A 68 8.74 9.76 11.36
C PHE A 68 8.88 9.83 9.85
N LEU A 69 9.16 11.01 9.31
CA LEU A 69 9.28 11.26 7.87
C LEU A 69 10.61 11.96 7.56
N ASN A 70 11.50 11.28 6.85
CA ASN A 70 12.76 11.84 6.37
C ASN A 70 12.60 12.43 4.97
N LEU A 71 12.30 13.73 4.91
CA LEU A 71 12.22 14.48 3.64
C LEU A 71 13.60 14.95 3.15
N GLY A 72 14.64 14.87 4.00
CA GLY A 72 16.01 15.21 3.66
C GLY A 72 16.56 14.37 2.50
N ASN A 73 16.13 13.11 2.41
CA ASN A 73 16.44 12.20 1.30
C ASN A 73 16.08 12.79 -0.08
N TYR A 74 15.00 13.57 -0.19
CA TYR A 74 14.59 14.21 -1.44
C TYR A 74 15.31 15.54 -1.67
N LEU A 75 15.53 16.31 -0.61
CA LEU A 75 16.22 17.59 -0.67
C LEU A 75 17.70 17.45 -1.05
N PHE A 76 18.32 16.32 -0.70
CA PHE A 76 19.69 15.97 -1.08
C PHE A 76 19.91 16.01 -2.60
N TYR A 77 18.98 15.46 -3.38
CA TYR A 77 19.07 15.47 -4.85
C TYR A 77 19.00 16.88 -5.44
N PHE A 78 18.17 17.76 -4.85
CA PHE A 78 18.11 19.16 -5.27
C PHE A 78 19.38 19.93 -4.91
N ARG A 79 19.99 19.63 -3.75
CA ARG A 79 21.24 20.24 -3.32
C ARG A 79 22.42 19.84 -4.19
N ILE A 80 22.57 18.56 -4.54
CA ILE A 80 23.69 18.09 -5.39
C ILE A 80 23.65 18.68 -6.79
N ARG A 81 22.46 18.88 -7.36
CA ARG A 81 22.30 19.46 -8.71
C ARG A 81 22.74 20.93 -8.80
N SER A 82 22.82 21.62 -7.67
CA SER A 82 23.09 23.07 -7.57
C SER A 82 24.56 23.38 -7.22
N ILE A 83 25.42 22.37 -7.16
CA ILE A 83 26.88 22.46 -6.97
C ILE A 83 27.53 22.13 -8.31
#